data_AF-A0A7C9EQA4-F1
#
_entry.id   AF-A0A7C9EQA4-F1
#
_cell.length_a   1.000
_cell.length_b   1.000
_cell.length_c   1.000
_cell.angle_alpha   90.00
_cell.angle_beta   90.00
_cell.angle_gamma   90.00
#
_symmetry.space_group_name_H-M   'P 1'
#
loop_
_entity.id
_entity.type
_entity.pdbx_description
1 polymer ?
#
loop_
_entity_poly.entity_id
_entity_poly.type
_entity_poly.pdbx_seq_one_letter_code
_entity_poly.pdbx_strand_id
1 'polypeptide(L)'
;SLTKLKQFLQVMAEAARISLKQNSMPLPPWRSLAYLQAKWHSPYQRAVTSEKQNTRGSAGGGHQQCIGHLRRLQSSLRSEIETQRLFLPIHSDTSRRVKLERRRTSSSFR
;
A
#
# COMPACT_ATOMS: atom_id res chain seq x y z
N SER A 1 -1.43 14.71 -20.67
CA SER A 1 -2.45 15.78 -20.71
C SER A 1 -3.50 15.50 -19.63
N LEU A 2 -4.15 16.54 -19.11
CA LEU A 2 -5.26 16.41 -18.13
C LEU A 2 -6.43 15.58 -18.67
N THR A 3 -6.64 15.56 -19.98
CA THR A 3 -7.68 14.76 -20.65
C THR A 3 -7.46 13.25 -20.49
N LYS A 4 -6.23 12.76 -20.65
CA LYS A 4 -5.89 11.35 -20.45
C LYS A 4 -6.09 10.91 -18.99
N LEU A 5 -5.75 11.79 -18.03
CA LEU A 5 -5.96 11.50 -16.61
C LEU A 5 -7.44 11.29 -16.30
N LYS A 6 -8.34 12.15 -16.79
CA LYS A 6 -9.80 11.99 -16.60
C LYS A 6 -10.31 10.64 -17.11
N GLN A 7 -9.85 10.21 -18.29
CA GLN A 7 -10.20 8.91 -18.86
C GLN A 7 -9.71 7.75 -17.97
N PHE A 8 -8.46 7.81 -17.50
CA PHE A 8 -7.94 6.79 -16.58
C PHE A 8 -8.72 6.72 -15.26
N LEU A 9 -9.05 7.87 -14.67
CA LEU A 9 -9.83 7.90 -13.43
C LEU A 9 -11.22 7.27 -13.61
N GLN A 10 -11.87 7.48 -14.76
CA GLN A 10 -13.15 6.84 -15.10
C GLN A 10 -13.00 5.31 -15.15
N VAL A 11 -12.06 4.81 -15.95
CA VAL A 11 -11.82 3.36 -16.10
C VAL A 11 -11.48 2.71 -14.75
N MET A 12 -10.63 3.35 -13.94
CA MET A 12 -10.27 2.83 -12.62
C MET A 12 -11.45 2.77 -11.65
N ALA A 13 -12.28 3.82 -11.59
CA ALA A 13 -13.45 3.86 -10.71
C ALA A 13 -14.47 2.79 -11.13
N GLU A 14 -14.67 2.59 -12.43
CA GLU A 14 -15.57 1.57 -12.96
C GLU A 14 -15.07 0.15 -12.69
N ALA A 15 -13.80 -0.14 -12.96
CA ALA A 15 -13.21 -1.44 -12.67
C ALA A 15 -13.31 -1.78 -11.18
N ALA A 16 -13.06 -0.79 -10.31
CA ALA A 16 -13.22 -0.96 -8.86
C ALA A 16 -14.69 -1.26 -8.48
N ARG A 17 -15.66 -0.51 -9.03
CA ARG A 17 -17.09 -0.73 -8.79
C ARG A 17 -17.51 -2.14 -9.21
N ILE A 18 -17.11 -2.61 -10.39
CA ILE A 18 -17.44 -3.94 -10.90
C ILE A 18 -16.85 -5.01 -9.99
N SER A 19 -15.55 -4.90 -9.67
CA SER A 19 -14.86 -5.86 -8.81
C SER A 19 -15.49 -5.95 -7.41
N LEU A 20 -15.82 -4.81 -6.80
CA LEU A 20 -16.43 -4.78 -5.47
C LEU A 20 -17.85 -5.35 -5.50
N LYS A 21 -18.65 -5.01 -6.52
CA LYS A 21 -20.00 -5.57 -6.70
C LYS A 21 -19.96 -7.09 -6.84
N GLN A 22 -19.00 -7.64 -7.60
CA GLN A 22 -18.83 -9.09 -7.75
C GLN A 22 -18.50 -9.80 -6.44
N ASN A 23 -17.85 -9.11 -5.50
CA ASN A 23 -17.46 -9.66 -4.20
C ASN A 23 -18.43 -9.24 -3.08
N SER A 24 -19.61 -8.72 -3.41
CA SER A 24 -20.59 -8.21 -2.43
C SER A 24 -20.01 -7.19 -1.45
N MET A 25 -19.03 -6.40 -1.91
CA MET A 25 -18.40 -5.35 -1.12
C MET A 25 -18.97 -3.97 -1.50
N PRO A 26 -19.24 -3.09 -0.52
CA PRO A 26 -19.67 -1.73 -0.81
C PRO A 26 -18.52 -0.93 -1.46
N LEU A 27 -18.86 0.00 -2.34
CA LEU A 27 -17.89 0.92 -2.95
C LEU A 27 -17.45 1.95 -1.90
N PRO A 28 -16.18 1.95 -1.43
CA PRO A 28 -15.75 2.93 -0.46
C PRO A 28 -15.63 4.33 -1.09
N PRO A 29 -15.80 5.40 -0.30
CA PRO A 29 -15.84 6.77 -0.82
C PRO A 29 -14.54 7.15 -1.54
N TRP A 30 -13.38 6.66 -1.08
CA TRP A 30 -12.08 6.95 -1.69
C TRP A 30 -11.83 6.24 -3.03
N ARG A 31 -12.72 5.32 -3.44
CA ARG A 31 -12.71 4.66 -4.76
C ARG A 31 -13.72 5.28 -5.72
N SER A 32 -14.55 6.23 -5.28
CA SER A 32 -15.49 6.93 -6.16
C SER A 32 -14.76 7.78 -7.19
N LEU A 33 -15.37 7.97 -8.37
CA LEU A 33 -14.83 8.84 -9.40
C LEU A 33 -14.67 10.28 -8.90
N ALA A 34 -15.66 10.79 -8.16
CA ALA A 34 -15.63 12.13 -7.59
C ALA A 34 -14.43 12.33 -6.66
N TYR A 35 -14.20 11.40 -5.73
CA TYR A 35 -13.05 11.49 -4.83
C TYR A 35 -11.72 11.39 -5.57
N LEU A 36 -11.60 10.47 -6.53
CA LEU A 36 -10.37 10.33 -7.31
C LEU A 36 -10.09 11.59 -8.12
N GLN A 37 -11.11 12.20 -8.74
CA GLN A 37 -10.98 13.46 -9.45
C GLN A 37 -10.52 14.57 -8.50
N ALA A 38 -11.18 14.74 -7.36
CA ALA A 38 -10.79 15.75 -6.37
C ALA A 38 -9.34 15.54 -5.89
N LYS A 39 -8.97 14.30 -5.53
CA LYS A 39 -7.64 13.97 -5.02
C LYS A 39 -6.54 14.20 -6.05
N TRP A 40 -6.72 13.73 -7.28
CA TRP A 40 -5.67 13.76 -8.30
C TRP A 40 -5.55 15.10 -9.01
N HIS A 41 -6.61 15.89 -9.03
CA HIS A 41 -6.56 17.27 -9.55
C HIS A 41 -6.29 18.31 -8.47
N SER A 42 -6.25 17.91 -7.19
CA SER A 42 -5.92 18.83 -6.10
C SER A 42 -4.52 19.41 -6.33
N PRO A 43 -4.34 20.74 -6.22
CA PRO A 43 -3.03 21.34 -6.08
C PRO A 43 -2.32 20.67 -4.90
N TYR A 44 -1.08 20.21 -5.12
CA TYR A 44 -0.26 19.65 -4.06
C TYR A 44 1.16 20.19 -4.21
N GLN A 45 1.54 21.05 -3.26
CA GLN A 45 2.90 21.53 -3.15
C GLN A 45 3.62 20.66 -2.11
N ARG A 46 4.57 19.85 -2.55
CA ARG A 46 5.46 19.17 -1.62
C ARG A 46 6.27 20.25 -0.91
N ALA A 47 6.16 20.33 0.41
CA ALA A 47 7.13 21.05 1.21
C ALA A 47 8.46 20.30 1.07
N VAL A 48 9.27 20.73 0.11
CA VAL A 48 10.70 20.41 0.13
C VAL A 48 11.20 21.18 1.35
N THR A 49 11.55 20.48 2.41
CA THR A 49 12.24 21.07 3.54
C THR A 49 13.58 21.58 3.01
N SER A 50 13.61 22.79 2.44
CA SER A 50 14.84 23.56 2.47
C SER A 50 15.16 23.72 3.94
N GLU A 51 16.29 23.19 4.36
CA GLU A 51 16.94 23.58 5.61
C GLU A 51 17.11 25.10 5.62
N LYS A 52 16.07 25.81 6.00
CA LYS A 52 16.16 27.13 6.60
C LYS A 52 15.47 27.02 7.94
N GLN A 53 16.14 26.29 8.82
CA GLN A 53 15.86 26.35 10.24
C GLN A 53 16.29 27.73 10.74
N ASN A 54 15.35 28.66 10.78
CA ASN A 54 15.36 29.65 11.84
C ASN A 54 13.93 30.09 12.13
N THR A 55 13.27 29.35 13.02
CA THR A 55 12.32 29.84 14.05
C THR A 55 11.58 28.67 14.69
N ARG A 56 12.12 28.23 15.84
CA ARG A 56 11.42 27.82 17.06
C ARG A 56 9.91 27.51 16.90
N GLY A 57 9.60 26.32 16.41
CA GLY A 57 8.27 25.70 16.48
C GLY A 57 8.39 24.35 17.17
N SER A 58 8.20 24.36 18.49
CA SER A 58 8.21 23.18 19.36
C SER A 58 7.07 22.24 18.99
N ALA A 59 7.34 21.26 18.12
CA ALA A 59 6.48 20.10 17.86
C ALA A 59 7.36 18.84 17.71
N GLY A 60 8.15 18.54 18.73
CA GLY A 60 9.08 17.42 18.76
C GLY A 60 8.87 16.46 19.94
N GLY A 61 7.65 16.38 20.47
CA GLY A 61 7.31 15.54 21.62
C GLY A 61 6.88 14.14 21.22
N GLY A 62 7.78 13.34 20.63
CA GLY A 62 7.53 11.90 20.48
C GLY A 62 8.10 11.23 19.24
N HIS A 63 9.42 10.97 19.22
CA HIS A 63 9.90 9.80 18.49
C HIS A 63 11.26 9.25 18.92
N GLN A 64 11.83 9.67 20.05
CA GLN A 64 13.17 9.19 20.44
C GLN A 64 13.18 7.66 20.70
N GLN A 65 12.06 7.09 21.13
CA GLN A 65 11.97 5.68 21.51
C GLN A 65 11.65 4.74 20.34
N CYS A 66 11.12 5.25 19.23
CA CYS A 66 10.58 4.39 18.17
C CYS A 66 11.67 3.76 17.30
N ILE A 67 12.82 4.41 17.15
CA ILE A 67 14.00 3.78 16.54
C ILE A 67 14.44 2.57 17.40
N GLY A 68 14.36 2.68 18.72
CA GLY A 68 14.63 1.57 19.64
C GLY A 68 13.60 0.44 19.52
N HIS A 69 12.31 0.79 19.52
CA HIS A 69 11.22 -0.18 19.35
C HIS A 69 11.28 -0.90 18.01
N LEU A 70 11.57 -0.19 16.91
CA LEU A 70 11.72 -0.77 15.59
C LEU A 70 12.90 -1.73 15.54
N ARG A 71 14.05 -1.35 16.11
CA ARG A 71 15.22 -2.24 16.21
C ARG A 71 14.89 -3.51 17.00
N ARG A 72 14.20 -3.39 18.14
CA ARG A 72 13.78 -4.54 18.95
C ARG A 72 12.84 -5.47 18.19
N LEU A 73 11.83 -4.91 17.50
CA LEU A 73 10.90 -5.69 16.68
C LEU A 73 11.62 -6.41 15.54
N GLN A 74 12.54 -5.73 14.84
CA GLN A 74 13.34 -6.34 13.78
C GLN A 74 14.21 -7.50 14.29
N SER A 75 14.86 -7.33 15.45
CA SER A 75 15.63 -8.41 16.08
C SER A 75 14.75 -9.59 16.45
N SER A 76 13.58 -9.35 17.03
CA SER A 76 12.63 -10.40 17.43
C SER A 76 12.15 -11.22 16.23
N LEU A 77 11.74 -10.54 15.14
CA LEU A 77 11.28 -11.21 13.91
C LEU A 77 12.40 -12.00 13.22
N ARG A 78 13.63 -11.48 13.20
CA ARG A 78 14.78 -12.20 12.63
C ARG A 78 15.09 -13.47 13.41
N SER A 79 15.10 -13.38 14.74
CA SER A 79 15.32 -14.53 15.62
C SER A 79 14.23 -15.59 15.45
N GLU A 80 12.96 -15.19 15.35
CA GLU A 80 11.85 -16.11 15.10
C GLU A 80 11.97 -16.83 13.74
N ILE A 81 12.40 -16.12 12.69
CA ILE A 81 12.63 -16.74 11.37
C ILE A 81 13.82 -17.71 11.42
N GLU A 82 14.87 -17.38 12.16
CA GLU A 82 16.07 -18.22 12.30
C GLU A 82 15.77 -19.49 13.11
N THR A 83 15.06 -19.38 14.24
CA THR A 83 14.62 -20.54 15.00
C THR A 83 13.68 -21.41 14.19
N GLN A 84 12.71 -20.83 13.47
CA GLN A 84 11.87 -21.60 12.55
C GLN A 84 12.70 -22.35 11.49
N ARG A 85 13.78 -21.76 10.96
CA ARG A 85 14.66 -22.45 9.98
C ARG A 85 15.48 -23.57 10.60
N LEU A 86 15.87 -23.45 11.87
CA LEU A 86 16.63 -24.48 12.61
C LEU A 86 15.72 -25.62 13.11
N PHE A 87 14.44 -25.33 13.40
CA PHE A 87 13.48 -26.27 13.96
C PHE A 87 12.52 -26.90 12.94
N LEU A 88 12.57 -26.54 11.66
CA LEU A 88 11.76 -27.20 10.62
C LEU A 88 12.51 -28.41 10.03
N PRO A 89 11.98 -29.64 10.16
CA PRO A 89 12.35 -30.71 9.24
C PRO A 89 11.95 -30.30 7.83
N ILE A 90 12.66 -30.81 6.83
CA ILE A 90 12.37 -30.65 5.39
C ILE A 90 10.99 -31.24 5.09
N HIS A 91 9.91 -30.57 5.47
CA HIS A 91 8.56 -30.95 5.11
C HIS A 91 8.07 -29.95 4.06
N SER A 92 8.07 -30.48 2.83
CA SER A 92 7.77 -29.83 1.56
C SER A 92 6.77 -28.67 1.63
N ASP A 93 7.20 -27.53 1.07
CA ASP A 93 6.42 -26.32 0.85
C ASP A 93 5.42 -26.49 -0.31
N THR A 94 4.60 -27.54 -0.25
CA THR A 94 3.55 -27.79 -1.25
C THR A 94 2.31 -26.94 -1.03
N SER A 95 2.21 -26.20 0.08
CA SER A 95 1.01 -25.43 0.42
C SER A 95 1.10 -23.92 0.13
N ARG A 96 2.30 -23.29 0.09
CA ARG A 96 2.38 -21.85 -0.28
C ARG A 96 2.38 -21.61 -1.79
N ARG A 97 2.65 -22.62 -2.61
CA ARG A 97 2.68 -22.48 -4.09
C ARG A 97 1.31 -22.61 -4.77
N VAL A 98 0.21 -22.77 -4.03
CA VAL A 98 -1.13 -22.87 -4.66
C VAL A 98 -1.89 -21.52 -4.68
N LYS A 99 -1.33 -20.43 -4.12
CA LYS A 99 -2.05 -19.13 -4.06
C LYS A 99 -1.36 -17.93 -4.71
N LEU A 100 -0.25 -18.12 -5.43
CA LEU A 100 0.38 -17.06 -6.25
C LEU A 100 0.12 -17.19 -7.76
N GLU A 101 -0.27 -18.38 -8.23
CA GLU A 101 -0.59 -18.68 -9.64
C GLU A 101 -2.11 -18.71 -9.92
N ARG A 102 -2.87 -17.77 -9.33
CA ARG A 102 -4.24 -17.47 -9.80
C ARG A 102 -4.41 -16.01 -10.26
N ARG A 103 -3.30 -15.29 -10.39
CA ARG A 103 -3.29 -13.88 -10.79
C ARG A 103 -2.55 -13.60 -12.10
N ARG A 104 -2.35 -14.63 -12.92
CA ARG A 104 -1.76 -14.51 -14.26
C ARG A 104 -2.35 -15.53 -15.23
N THR A 105 -3.66 -15.46 -15.49
CA THR A 105 -4.22 -15.93 -16.76
C THR A 105 -5.55 -15.25 -17.06
N SER A 106 -5.68 -14.87 -18.33
CA SER A 106 -6.87 -14.43 -19.05
C SER A 106 -7.37 -12.99 -18.85
N SER A 107 -6.88 -12.10 -19.71
CA SER A 107 -7.81 -11.51 -20.68
C SER A 107 -7.05 -11.19 -21.97
N SER A 108 -7.06 -12.15 -22.89
CA SER A 108 -7.03 -11.86 -24.32
C SER A 108 -8.31 -11.08 -24.62
N PHE A 109 -8.16 -9.80 -25.00
CA PHE A 109 -9.24 -9.04 -25.63
C PHE A 109 -8.96 -9.04 -27.12
N ARG A 110 -9.79 -9.78 -27.86
CA ARG A 110 -10.19 -9.41 -29.23
C ARG A 110 -11.29 -8.35 -29.12
#